data_AF-A0A3Q9AGI9-F1
#
_entry.id   AF-A0A3Q9AGI9-F1
#
_cell.length_a   1.000
_cell.length_b   1.000
_cell.length_c   1.000
_cell.angle_alpha   90.00
_cell.angle_beta   90.00
_cell.angle_gamma   90.00
#
_symmetry.space_group_name_H-M   'P 1'
#
loop_
_entity.id
_entity.type
_entity.pdbx_description
1 polymer ?
#
loop_
_entity_poly.entity_id
_entity_poly.type
_entity_poly.pdbx_seq_one_letter_code
_entity_poly.pdbx_strand_id
1 'polypeptide(L)'
;MQKYAPALYKNRLALAVAEMSEFNKPLVWKEVTIPQGSEVRMAYGADHHYAKIQGGKIVDASGEYSPSEWASKVAGGTSRNAWRDLWFRLPLTKDWVPAQTLRSKKGQETNA
;
A
#
# COMPACT_ATOMS: atom_id res chain seq x y z
N MET A 1 45.14 6.84 22.92
CA MET A 1 44.02 5.89 23.09
C MET A 1 42.72 6.60 22.74
N GLN A 2 42.17 6.31 21.56
CA GLN A 2 40.97 6.97 21.04
C GLN A 2 39.75 6.41 21.79
N LYS A 3 39.09 7.26 22.59
CA LYS A 3 37.89 6.88 23.36
C LYS A 3 36.80 6.45 22.37
N TYR A 4 36.32 5.22 22.54
CA TYR A 4 35.12 4.70 21.90
C TYR A 4 33.96 5.70 22.06
N ALA A 5 33.22 5.97 20.98
CA ALA A 5 31.98 6.74 20.99
C ALA A 5 30.79 5.84 20.62
N PRO A 6 30.27 5.01 21.56
CA PRO A 6 29.15 4.09 21.28
C PRO A 6 27.82 4.79 20.97
N ALA A 7 27.70 6.07 21.34
CA ALA A 7 26.45 6.83 21.20
C ALA A 7 26.12 7.18 19.74
N LEU A 8 27.12 7.39 18.88
CA LEU A 8 26.89 7.75 17.47
C LEU A 8 26.35 6.57 16.64
N TYR A 9 26.71 5.34 17.00
CA TYR A 9 26.30 4.13 16.26
C TYR A 9 24.84 3.75 16.56
N LYS A 10 24.42 3.85 17.83
CA LYS A 10 23.04 3.58 18.26
C LYS A 10 22.03 4.50 17.56
N ASN A 11 22.39 5.76 17.38
CA ASN A 11 21.52 6.75 16.74
C ASN A 11 21.38 6.51 15.23
N ARG A 12 22.47 6.16 14.53
CA ARG A 12 22.40 5.81 13.09
C ARG A 12 21.60 4.54 12.84
N LEU A 13 21.76 3.53 13.68
CA LEU A 13 21.01 2.29 13.56
C LEU A 13 19.52 2.53 13.85
N ALA A 14 19.19 3.30 14.89
CA ALA A 14 17.82 3.65 15.21
C ALA A 14 17.16 4.47 14.08
N LEU A 15 17.87 5.41 13.48
CA LEU A 15 17.36 6.20 12.36
C LEU A 15 17.08 5.33 11.13
N ALA A 16 18.02 4.45 10.76
CA ALA A 16 17.84 3.52 9.65
C ALA A 16 16.66 2.55 9.88
N VAL A 17 16.50 2.04 11.12
CA VAL A 17 15.36 1.19 11.48
C VAL A 17 14.03 1.94 11.36
N ALA A 18 13.98 3.20 11.80
CA ALA A 18 12.79 4.03 11.67
C ALA A 18 12.43 4.29 10.19
N GLU A 19 13.41 4.65 9.36
CA GLU A 19 13.21 4.85 7.92
C GLU A 19 12.72 3.57 7.22
N MET A 20 13.34 2.41 7.52
CA MET A 20 12.89 1.11 7.01
C MET A 20 11.48 0.77 7.46
N SER A 21 11.10 1.15 8.68
CA SER A 21 9.75 0.91 9.21
C SER A 21 8.68 1.72 8.49
N GLU A 22 8.96 3.00 8.19
CA GLU A 22 8.04 3.84 7.43
C GLU A 22 7.95 3.34 5.99
N PHE A 23 9.08 2.97 5.38
CA PHE A 23 9.06 2.39 4.04
C PHE A 23 8.24 1.11 3.98
N ASN A 24 8.33 0.21 4.98
CA ASN A 24 7.64 -1.08 5.04
C ASN A 24 6.19 -1.04 5.53
N LYS A 25 5.61 0.15 5.63
CA LYS A 25 4.26 0.33 6.17
C LYS A 25 3.20 -0.23 5.22
N PRO A 26 2.26 -1.06 5.72
CA PRO A 26 1.13 -1.49 4.92
C PRO A 26 0.16 -0.34 4.66
N LEU A 27 -0.55 -0.38 3.53
CA LEU A 27 -1.69 0.52 3.30
C LEU A 27 -2.84 0.07 4.20
N VAL A 28 -3.28 0.95 5.10
CA VAL A 28 -4.46 0.74 5.93
C VAL A 28 -5.62 1.54 5.33
N TRP A 29 -6.65 0.84 4.90
CA TRP A 29 -7.85 1.42 4.31
C TRP A 29 -9.09 0.90 5.02
N LYS A 30 -9.59 1.71 5.97
CA LYS A 30 -10.69 1.31 6.87
C LYS A 30 -10.33 0.00 7.59
N GLU A 31 -11.19 -1.00 7.54
CA GLU A 31 -10.95 -2.34 8.11
C GLU A 31 -9.95 -3.22 7.32
N VAL A 32 -9.50 -2.79 6.14
CA VAL A 32 -8.60 -3.57 5.28
C VAL A 32 -7.15 -3.13 5.45
N THR A 33 -6.25 -4.10 5.63
CA THR A 33 -4.81 -3.88 5.65
C THR A 33 -4.18 -4.58 4.45
N ILE A 34 -3.47 -3.82 3.63
CA ILE A 34 -2.85 -4.31 2.40
C ILE A 34 -1.32 -4.24 2.59
N PRO A 35 -0.60 -5.37 2.51
CA PRO A 35 0.83 -5.43 2.73
C PRO A 35 1.61 -4.48 1.81
N GLN A 36 2.70 -3.96 2.36
CA GLN A 36 3.83 -3.37 1.62
C GLN A 36 4.19 -4.21 0.39
N GLY A 37 4.46 -3.56 -0.73
CA GLY A 37 4.89 -4.21 -1.97
C GLY A 37 3.76 -4.92 -2.74
N SER A 38 2.52 -4.91 -2.23
CA SER A 38 1.36 -5.35 -3.00
C SER A 38 1.22 -4.51 -4.28
N GLU A 39 0.75 -5.12 -5.34
CA GLU A 39 0.42 -4.38 -6.55
C GLU A 39 -1.06 -4.01 -6.56
N VAL A 40 -1.36 -2.85 -7.16
CA VAL A 40 -2.71 -2.36 -7.39
C VAL A 40 -2.94 -2.27 -8.88
N ARG A 41 -4.14 -2.64 -9.33
CA ARG A 41 -4.59 -2.37 -10.69
C ARG A 41 -6.00 -1.82 -10.72
N MET A 42 -6.29 -1.08 -11.78
CA MET A 42 -7.64 -0.65 -12.14
C MET A 42 -7.78 -0.71 -13.66
N ALA A 43 -8.88 -1.29 -14.14
CA ALA A 43 -9.25 -1.22 -15.54
C ALA A 43 -10.07 0.06 -15.78
N TYR A 44 -9.72 0.83 -16.81
CA TYR A 44 -10.46 2.01 -17.22
C TYR A 44 -10.35 2.21 -18.73
N GLY A 45 -11.49 2.32 -19.41
CA GLY A 45 -11.53 2.28 -20.88
C GLY A 45 -11.03 0.93 -21.41
N ALA A 46 -10.06 0.96 -22.32
CA ALA A 46 -9.41 -0.23 -22.87
C ALA A 46 -8.13 -0.64 -22.11
N ASP A 47 -7.71 0.15 -21.12
CA ASP A 47 -6.40 0.04 -20.51
C ASP A 47 -6.45 -0.49 -19.07
N HIS A 48 -5.34 -1.08 -18.65
CA HIS A 48 -5.09 -1.44 -17.26
C HIS A 48 -3.99 -0.55 -16.70
N HIS A 49 -4.30 0.14 -15.61
CA HIS A 49 -3.36 0.97 -14.89
C HIS A 49 -2.83 0.21 -13.69
N TYR A 50 -1.55 0.41 -13.36
CA TYR A 50 -0.85 -0.32 -12.31
C TYR A 50 -0.13 0.63 -11.37
N ALA A 51 -0.07 0.25 -10.09
CA ALA A 51 0.66 0.93 -9.04
C ALA A 51 1.13 -0.07 -7.98
N LYS A 52 1.89 0.40 -6.98
CA LYS A 52 2.37 -0.44 -5.87
C LYS A 52 2.05 0.18 -4.52
N ILE A 53 1.94 -0.66 -3.50
CA ILE A 53 1.86 -0.20 -2.11
C ILE A 53 3.28 0.04 -1.59
N GLN A 54 3.57 1.28 -1.20
CA GLN A 54 4.83 1.69 -0.60
C GLN A 54 4.54 2.73 0.48
N GLY A 55 5.17 2.62 1.65
CA GLY A 55 5.00 3.62 2.72
C GLY A 55 3.55 3.81 3.20
N GLY A 56 2.71 2.78 3.06
CA GLY A 56 1.28 2.85 3.38
C GLY A 56 0.43 3.66 2.39
N LYS A 57 0.94 3.94 1.18
CA LYS A 57 0.24 4.64 0.10
C LYS A 57 0.24 3.83 -1.19
N ILE A 58 -0.63 4.19 -2.13
CA ILE A 58 -0.54 3.73 -3.51
C ILE A 58 0.43 4.65 -4.23
N VAL A 59 1.48 4.08 -4.82
CA VAL A 59 2.54 4.82 -5.50
C VAL A 59 2.62 4.37 -6.96
N ASP A 60 2.57 5.35 -7.85
CA ASP A 60 2.86 5.17 -9.27
C ASP A 60 3.90 6.20 -9.74
N ALA A 61 4.18 6.24 -11.05
CA ALA A 61 5.20 7.13 -11.61
C ALA A 61 4.94 8.63 -11.37
N SER A 62 3.71 9.03 -11.02
CA SER A 62 3.33 10.43 -10.83
C SER A 62 3.26 10.86 -9.36
N GLY A 63 3.34 9.93 -8.40
CA GLY A 63 3.34 10.27 -6.98
C GLY A 63 2.65 9.25 -6.09
N GLU A 64 2.22 9.72 -4.92
CA GLU A 64 1.59 8.93 -3.86
C GLU A 64 0.13 9.33 -3.66
N TYR A 65 -0.72 8.33 -3.43
CA TYR A 65 -2.17 8.51 -3.43
C TYR A 65 -2.85 7.65 -2.36
N SER A 66 -4.00 8.12 -1.88
CA SER A 66 -5.00 7.25 -1.28
C SER A 66 -5.73 6.42 -2.35
N PRO A 67 -6.45 5.35 -1.95
CA PRO A 67 -7.23 4.54 -2.89
C PRO A 67 -8.21 5.34 -3.77
N SER A 68 -8.95 6.27 -3.18
CA SER A 68 -9.92 7.08 -3.92
C SER A 68 -9.25 8.09 -4.85
N GLU A 69 -8.16 8.71 -4.42
CA GLU A 69 -7.38 9.65 -5.25
C GLU A 69 -6.79 8.93 -6.46
N TRP A 70 -6.21 7.75 -6.26
CA TRP A 70 -5.64 6.97 -7.35
C TRP A 70 -6.71 6.52 -8.36
N ALA A 71 -7.86 6.02 -7.88
CA ALA A 71 -8.97 5.63 -8.74
C ALA A 71 -9.53 6.83 -9.54
N SER A 72 -9.63 8.00 -8.91
CA SER A 72 -10.05 9.24 -9.59
C SER A 72 -9.04 9.66 -10.64
N LYS A 73 -7.74 9.66 -10.31
CA LYS A 73 -6.65 9.96 -11.24
C LYS A 73 -6.69 9.05 -12.48
N VAL A 74 -6.80 7.74 -12.27
CA VAL A 74 -6.93 6.75 -13.35
C VAL A 74 -8.15 7.05 -14.24
N ALA A 75 -9.26 7.47 -13.64
CA ALA A 75 -10.48 7.85 -14.36
C ALA A 75 -10.50 9.32 -14.85
N GLY A 76 -9.34 9.95 -15.03
CA GLY A 76 -9.25 11.31 -15.57
C GLY A 76 -9.86 12.39 -14.66
N GLY A 77 -9.78 12.23 -13.34
CA GLY A 77 -10.30 13.17 -12.35
C GLY A 77 -11.78 12.98 -11.98
N THR A 78 -12.42 11.93 -12.50
CA THR A 78 -13.82 11.62 -12.18
C THR A 78 -13.93 10.86 -10.86
N SER A 79 -14.94 11.15 -10.04
CA SER A 79 -15.21 10.39 -8.82
C SER A 79 -15.53 8.92 -9.13
N ARG A 80 -14.82 8.00 -8.45
CA ARG A 80 -14.96 6.54 -8.63
C ARG A 80 -15.11 5.84 -7.30
N ASN A 81 -15.82 4.71 -7.31
CA ASN A 81 -15.87 3.84 -6.15
C ASN A 81 -14.66 2.90 -6.16
N ALA A 82 -13.60 3.31 -5.46
CA ALA A 82 -12.37 2.54 -5.36
C ALA A 82 -12.59 1.10 -4.85
N TRP A 83 -13.58 0.83 -4.00
CA TRP A 83 -13.84 -0.54 -3.52
C TRP A 83 -14.28 -1.48 -4.63
N ARG A 84 -14.99 -0.95 -5.63
CA ARG A 84 -15.46 -1.72 -6.79
C ARG A 84 -14.41 -1.81 -7.88
N ASP A 85 -13.64 -0.75 -8.06
CA ASP A 85 -12.80 -0.58 -9.25
C ASP A 85 -11.36 -1.07 -9.02
N LEU A 86 -10.87 -1.09 -7.78
CA LEU A 86 -9.50 -1.51 -7.48
C LEU A 86 -9.39 -3.02 -7.25
N TRP A 87 -8.27 -3.55 -7.72
CA TRP A 87 -7.84 -4.93 -7.50
C TRP A 87 -6.42 -4.92 -6.94
N PHE A 88 -6.14 -5.87 -6.05
CA PHE A 88 -4.85 -6.00 -5.39
C PHE A 88 -4.25 -7.37 -5.62
N ARG A 89 -2.92 -7.43 -5.82
CA ARG A 89 -2.15 -8.67 -5.80
C ARG A 89 -1.17 -8.61 -4.64
N LEU A 90 -1.34 -9.52 -3.68
CA LEU A 90 -0.51 -9.57 -2.48
C LEU A 90 0.91 -10.06 -2.82
N PRO A 91 1.93 -9.66 -2.05
CA PRO A 91 3.28 -10.19 -2.23
C PRO A 91 3.26 -11.72 -2.19
N LEU A 92 4.08 -12.34 -3.03
CA LEU A 92 4.22 -13.80 -3.12
C LEU A 92 2.98 -14.55 -3.64
N THR A 93 1.88 -13.85 -3.96
CA THR A 93 0.70 -14.43 -4.61
C THR A 93 0.66 -14.06 -6.08
N LYS A 94 0.04 -14.91 -6.90
CA LYS A 94 -0.16 -14.64 -8.34
C LYS A 94 -1.53 -14.03 -8.64
N ASP A 95 -2.47 -14.19 -7.70
CA ASP A 95 -3.88 -13.88 -7.94
C ASP A 95 -4.22 -12.43 -7.63
N TRP A 96 -5.05 -11.85 -8.50
CA TRP A 96 -5.65 -10.55 -8.28
C TRP A 96 -6.95 -10.71 -7.50
N VAL A 97 -7.07 -10.00 -6.40
CA VAL A 97 -8.23 -10.01 -5.51
C VAL A 97 -8.95 -8.64 -5.59
N PRO A 98 -10.27 -8.60 -5.84
CA PRO A 98 -11.03 -7.35 -5.79
C PRO A 98 -10.96 -6.70 -4.40
N ALA A 99 -10.87 -5.37 -4.37
CA ALA A 99 -10.86 -4.61 -3.11
C ALA A 99 -12.11 -4.88 -2.26
N GLN A 100 -13.27 -4.98 -2.90
CA GLN A 100 -14.53 -5.34 -2.24
C GLN A 100 -14.44 -6.70 -1.54
N THR A 101 -13.77 -7.68 -2.13
CA THR A 101 -13.60 -9.01 -1.52
C THR A 101 -12.69 -8.94 -0.29
N LEU A 102 -11.61 -8.15 -0.34
CA LEU A 102 -10.73 -7.93 0.82
C LEU A 102 -11.52 -7.31 1.99
N ARG A 103 -12.41 -6.37 1.68
CA ARG A 103 -13.30 -5.75 2.67
C ARG A 103 -14.27 -6.74 3.30
N SER A 104 -14.89 -7.59 2.49
CA SER A 104 -15.86 -8.58 2.99
C SER A 104 -15.21 -9.68 3.86
N LYS A 105 -13.97 -10.09 3.57
CA LYS A 105 -13.28 -11.15 4.33
C LYS A 105 -13.03 -10.78 5.79
N LYS A 106 -12.76 -9.50 6.08
CA LYS A 106 -12.61 -8.99 7.46
C LYS A 106 -13.87 -9.11 8.31
N GLY A 107 -15.05 -9.25 7.69
CA GLY A 107 -16.31 -9.48 8.40
C GLY A 107 -16.55 -10.93 8.85
N GLN A 108 -15.73 -11.89 8.43
CA GLN A 108 -15.91 -13.32 8.75
C GLN A 108 -14.93 -13.88 9.80
N GLU A 109 -13.89 -13.14 10.17
CA GLU A 109 -12.90 -13.60 11.17
C GLU A 109 -13.30 -13.27 12.62
N THR A 110 -14.47 -12.65 12.87
CA THR A 110 -14.94 -12.31 14.23
C THR A 110 -15.97 -13.28 14.82
N ASN A 111 -16.22 -14.43 14.18
CA ASN A 111 -17.16 -15.45 14.66
C ASN A 111 -16.52 -16.86 14.68
N ALA A 112 -15.33 -16.99 15.27
CA ALA A 112 -14.71 -18.28 15.59
C ALA A 112 -14.17 -18.25 17.03
#